data_AF-A0A6G7CBL7-F1
#
_entry.id   AF-A0A6G7CBL7-F1
#
_cell.length_a   1.000
_cell.length_b   1.000
_cell.length_c   1.000
_cell.angle_alpha   90.00
_cell.angle_beta   90.00
_cell.angle_gamma   90.00
#
_symmetry.space_group_name_H-M   'P 1'
#
loop_
_entity.id
_entity.type
_entity.pdbx_description
1 polymer ?
#
loop_
_entity_poly.entity_id
_entity_poly.type
_entity_poly.pdbx_seq_one_letter_code
_entity_poly.pdbx_strand_id
1 'polypeptide(L)'
;MMNDFFSLYLKSRAASGITLVNEIKFVQVVQFWFDYLDYINDFILHKSKDIDLLNNALIRKSILYALDVLEEKENLSILNENELKQMIIGLFSYGKTGYMPAGVSNRISDKIKFKLLFNKISSVKIKTDPDFKKSFFDACSIHFDLKTVKILEQIVPDIFFSTGLASCKSLPYVLKGSPLSFLDFHYNYLKLLLQSRNVEIIGVQHGGVYGEWIDNPYEKFEKKISDSYYGWGFLDHNIIQNRFKKNPKQIAEREGVFWFGRDDCYVSKNVNFGNQFGEHNQDVNHIEFFYNFFKNVDFKFLPHPRINPTIYKKIIVDSRYVYTNDSIQYVANAKLVVFDCLSHTLMYYCLFNRIPFIIVLNKWPIDQLSCSAMEFYTELLNNGLLLFKEDVAISEKLQLLTEKISTNKSVFYTKDLGEYIDKKFFLHKTINLI
;
A
#
# COMPACT_ATOMS: atom_id res chain seq x y z
N MET A 1 -23.82 9.55 10.59
CA MET A 1 -23.88 10.48 9.44
C MET A 1 -22.49 10.47 8.82
N MET A 2 -22.37 9.98 7.59
CA MET A 2 -21.14 10.13 6.80
C MET A 2 -20.97 11.64 6.55
N ASN A 3 -19.77 12.20 6.73
CA ASN A 3 -19.63 13.65 6.71
C ASN A 3 -19.71 14.14 5.26
N ASP A 4 -20.70 14.99 4.94
CA ASP A 4 -20.88 15.54 3.58
C ASP A 4 -19.82 16.60 3.19
N PHE A 5 -18.60 16.54 3.77
CA PHE A 5 -17.55 17.52 3.54
C PHE A 5 -17.16 17.61 2.06
N PHE A 6 -17.07 16.48 1.35
CA PHE A 6 -16.71 16.49 -0.05
C PHE A 6 -17.76 17.18 -0.94
N SER A 7 -19.07 16.97 -0.69
CA SER A 7 -20.11 17.67 -1.46
C SER A 7 -20.13 19.17 -1.17
N LEU A 8 -19.90 19.58 0.09
CA LEU A 8 -19.74 21.00 0.44
C LEU A 8 -18.52 21.62 -0.25
N TYR A 9 -17.42 20.86 -0.33
CA TYR A 9 -16.22 21.26 -1.07
C TYR A 9 -16.52 21.48 -2.55
N LEU A 10 -17.21 20.54 -3.21
CA LEU A 10 -17.57 20.66 -4.62
C LEU A 10 -18.50 21.86 -4.89
N LYS A 11 -19.51 22.08 -4.04
CA LYS A 11 -20.42 23.23 -4.15
C LYS A 11 -19.66 24.54 -4.02
N SER A 12 -18.80 24.65 -3.01
CA SER A 12 -18.00 25.86 -2.76
C SER A 12 -17.00 26.13 -3.88
N ARG A 13 -16.42 25.06 -4.45
CA ARG A 13 -15.49 25.15 -5.59
C ARG A 13 -16.18 25.58 -6.88
N ALA A 14 -17.38 25.07 -7.14
CA ALA A 14 -18.18 25.51 -8.28
C ALA A 14 -18.59 26.99 -8.13
N ALA A 15 -18.96 27.41 -6.92
CA ALA A 15 -19.33 28.79 -6.63
C ALA A 15 -18.17 29.79 -6.79
N SER A 16 -16.92 29.37 -6.54
CA SER A 16 -15.73 30.21 -6.75
C SER A 16 -15.29 30.31 -8.21
N GLY A 17 -15.92 29.55 -9.12
CA GLY A 17 -15.58 29.57 -10.55
C GLY A 17 -14.18 29.01 -10.87
N ILE A 18 -13.55 28.32 -9.92
CA ILE A 18 -12.22 27.75 -10.10
C ILE A 18 -12.33 26.49 -10.97
N THR A 19 -11.61 26.46 -12.08
CA THR A 19 -11.49 25.28 -12.94
C THR A 19 -10.03 25.04 -13.30
N LEU A 20 -9.53 23.82 -13.09
CA LEU A 20 -8.18 23.42 -13.47
C LEU A 20 -8.18 22.66 -14.80
N VAL A 21 -7.03 22.65 -15.49
CA VAL A 21 -6.87 21.80 -16.68
C VAL A 21 -6.95 20.31 -16.33
N ASN A 22 -6.49 19.92 -15.15
CA ASN A 22 -6.54 18.54 -14.65
C ASN A 22 -7.63 18.35 -13.59
N GLU A 23 -8.74 19.09 -13.70
CA GLU A 23 -9.81 19.17 -12.70
C GLU A 23 -10.29 17.79 -12.22
N ILE A 24 -10.60 16.88 -13.15
CA ILE A 24 -11.13 15.55 -12.84
C ILE A 24 -10.14 14.78 -11.94
N LYS A 25 -8.86 14.75 -12.31
CA LYS A 25 -7.81 14.05 -11.55
C LYS A 25 -7.59 14.70 -10.19
N PHE A 26 -7.58 16.02 -10.13
CA PHE A 26 -7.43 16.77 -8.88
C PHE A 26 -8.58 16.48 -7.91
N VAL A 27 -9.83 16.56 -8.39
CA VAL A 27 -11.03 16.26 -7.59
C VAL A 27 -11.05 14.81 -7.10
N GLN A 28 -10.53 13.86 -7.88
CA GLN A 28 -10.41 12.46 -7.43
C GLN A 28 -9.45 12.28 -6.25
N VAL A 29 -8.33 13.04 -6.20
CA VAL A 29 -7.44 13.04 -5.02
C VAL A 29 -8.16 13.62 -3.80
N VAL A 30 -8.86 14.75 -3.99
CA VAL A 30 -9.64 15.39 -2.92
C VAL A 30 -10.74 14.45 -2.40
N GLN A 31 -11.45 13.78 -3.29
CA GLN A 31 -12.48 12.80 -2.94
C GLN A 31 -11.89 11.69 -2.06
N PHE A 32 -10.82 11.04 -2.53
CA PHE A 32 -10.18 9.95 -1.79
C PHE A 32 -9.67 10.42 -0.41
N TRP A 33 -9.15 11.64 -0.33
CA TRP A 33 -8.74 12.22 0.95
C TRP A 33 -9.91 12.34 1.94
N PHE A 34 -11.08 12.80 1.49
CA PHE A 34 -12.28 12.88 2.34
C PHE A 34 -12.84 11.50 2.68
N ASP A 35 -12.86 10.56 1.73
CA ASP A 35 -13.27 9.17 1.99
C ASP A 35 -12.38 8.53 3.07
N TYR A 36 -11.07 8.78 3.01
CA TYR A 36 -10.11 8.33 4.02
C TYR A 36 -10.30 9.06 5.36
N LEU A 37 -10.58 10.37 5.35
CA LEU A 37 -10.89 11.11 6.58
C LEU A 37 -12.12 10.53 7.30
N ASP A 38 -13.18 10.16 6.57
CA ASP A 38 -14.36 9.54 7.14
C ASP A 38 -14.02 8.20 7.80
N TYR A 39 -13.18 7.39 7.15
CA TYR A 39 -12.67 6.15 7.72
C TYR A 39 -11.86 6.39 9.01
N ILE A 40 -10.99 7.40 9.04
CA ILE A 40 -10.23 7.79 10.24
C ILE A 40 -11.15 8.30 11.35
N ASN A 41 -12.18 9.07 11.01
CA ASN A 41 -13.14 9.57 12.00
C ASN A 41 -13.92 8.41 12.64
N ASP A 42 -14.31 7.39 11.86
CA ASP A 42 -14.91 6.18 12.42
C ASP A 42 -13.95 5.45 13.38
N PHE A 43 -12.67 5.36 13.03
CA PHE A 43 -11.65 4.79 13.92
C PHE A 43 -11.58 5.53 15.26
N ILE A 44 -11.52 6.86 15.23
CA ILE A 44 -11.44 7.70 16.44
C ILE A 44 -12.65 7.47 17.34
N LEU A 45 -13.85 7.49 16.78
CA LEU A 45 -15.09 7.24 17.51
C LEU A 45 -15.13 5.83 18.08
N HIS A 46 -14.73 4.83 17.30
CA HIS A 46 -14.72 3.44 17.73
C HIS A 46 -13.72 3.16 18.87
N LYS A 47 -12.54 3.81 18.83
CA LYS A 47 -11.50 3.67 19.86
C LYS A 47 -11.64 4.67 21.01
N SER A 48 -12.71 5.48 21.01
CA SER A 48 -12.92 6.56 21.98
C SER A 48 -11.70 7.48 22.13
N LYS A 49 -11.01 7.76 21.01
CA LYS A 49 -9.85 8.65 20.97
C LYS A 49 -10.32 10.10 20.86
N ASP A 50 -9.49 11.05 21.28
CA ASP A 50 -9.79 12.48 21.08
C ASP A 50 -9.56 12.86 19.62
N ILE A 51 -10.55 13.51 19.01
CA ILE A 51 -10.46 14.06 17.66
C ILE A 51 -9.33 15.08 17.52
N ASP A 52 -8.92 15.75 18.60
CA ASP A 52 -7.79 16.69 18.60
C ASP A 52 -6.46 16.01 18.22
N LEU A 53 -6.36 14.67 18.29
CA LEU A 53 -5.20 13.92 17.80
C LEU A 53 -4.99 14.05 16.29
N LEU A 54 -6.04 14.34 15.52
CA LEU A 54 -5.91 14.66 14.08
C LEU A 54 -5.01 15.86 13.84
N ASN A 55 -4.86 16.73 14.84
CA ASN A 55 -4.04 17.91 14.76
C ASN A 55 -2.53 17.65 14.82
N ASN A 56 -2.12 16.38 14.87
CA ASN A 56 -0.72 15.99 14.88
C ASN A 56 0.03 16.51 13.65
N ALA A 57 1.28 16.96 13.86
CA ALA A 57 2.11 17.50 12.79
C ALA A 57 2.29 16.53 11.61
N LEU A 58 2.41 15.21 11.86
CA LEU A 58 2.53 14.19 10.82
C LEU A 58 1.26 14.07 9.98
N ILE A 59 0.09 14.09 10.62
CA ILE A 59 -1.21 14.03 9.92
C ILE A 59 -1.38 15.24 9.01
N ARG A 60 -0.98 16.43 9.48
CA ARG A 60 -0.96 17.64 8.64
C ARG A 60 0.01 17.53 7.45
N LYS A 61 1.08 16.72 7.54
CA LYS A 61 1.95 16.41 6.39
C LYS A 61 1.29 15.47 5.38
N SER A 62 0.55 14.47 5.88
CA SER A 62 -0.23 13.54 5.09
C SER A 62 -1.26 12.86 5.97
N ILE A 63 -2.52 12.82 5.51
CA ILE A 63 -3.58 12.10 6.21
C ILE A 63 -3.26 10.61 6.36
N LEU A 64 -2.43 10.04 5.48
CA LEU A 64 -2.05 8.62 5.52
C LEU A 64 -1.30 8.23 6.81
N TYR A 65 -0.75 9.19 7.55
CA TYR A 65 -0.13 8.95 8.86
C TYR A 65 -1.13 8.86 10.03
N ALA A 66 -2.43 9.10 9.80
CA ALA A 66 -3.41 9.20 10.86
C ALA A 66 -3.54 7.93 11.71
N LEU A 67 -3.64 6.75 11.09
CA LEU A 67 -3.72 5.49 11.85
C LEU A 67 -2.46 5.26 12.69
N ASP A 68 -1.27 5.45 12.10
CA ASP A 68 -0.01 5.21 12.81
C ASP A 68 0.14 6.14 14.02
N VAL A 69 -0.30 7.40 13.90
CA VAL A 69 -0.33 8.36 15.02
C VAL A 69 -1.36 7.98 16.08
N LEU A 70 -2.58 7.61 15.67
CA LEU A 70 -3.67 7.27 16.59
C LEU A 70 -3.43 5.95 17.35
N GLU A 71 -2.65 5.07 16.76
CA GLU A 71 -2.18 3.80 17.34
C GLU A 71 -0.84 3.96 18.08
N GLU A 72 -0.31 5.18 18.20
CA GLU A 72 0.91 5.49 18.97
C GLU A 72 2.13 4.70 18.49
N LYS A 73 2.26 4.46 17.18
CA LYS A 73 3.39 3.71 16.61
C LYS A 73 4.66 4.57 16.64
N GLU A 74 5.56 4.26 17.58
CA GLU A 74 6.78 5.03 17.90
C GLU A 74 7.85 5.04 16.78
N ASN A 75 7.77 4.15 15.80
CA ASN A 75 8.80 3.95 14.77
C ASN A 75 8.46 4.56 13.40
N LEU A 76 7.74 5.68 13.35
CA LEU A 76 7.60 6.43 12.10
C LEU A 76 8.95 7.03 11.73
N SER A 77 9.75 6.29 10.95
CA SER A 77 10.88 6.86 10.24
C SER A 77 10.32 7.87 9.23
N ILE A 78 10.18 9.12 9.67
CA ILE A 78 10.01 10.23 8.75
C ILE A 78 11.21 10.12 7.82
N LEU A 79 10.97 9.84 6.54
CA LEU A 79 12.02 9.87 5.51
C LEU A 79 12.80 11.15 5.76
N ASN A 80 14.07 11.00 6.14
CA ASN A 80 14.86 12.09 6.69
C ASN A 80 14.98 13.17 5.61
N GLU A 81 14.09 14.17 5.64
CA GLU A 81 13.97 15.24 4.64
C GLU A 81 15.29 16.03 4.51
N ASN A 82 16.18 15.88 5.50
CA ASN A 82 17.44 16.57 5.65
C ASN A 82 18.62 16.02 4.82
N GLU A 83 18.56 14.82 4.23
CA GLU A 83 19.78 14.21 3.64
C GLU A 83 20.16 14.68 2.23
N LEU A 84 19.44 15.62 1.60
CA LEU A 84 19.87 16.16 0.30
C LEU A 84 19.66 17.68 0.17
N LYS A 85 20.18 18.44 1.14
CA LYS A 85 20.36 19.88 0.96
C LYS A 85 21.37 20.16 -0.17
N GLN A 86 20.83 20.61 -1.31
CA GLN A 86 21.37 21.68 -2.17
C GLN A 86 22.80 21.57 -2.76
N MET A 87 23.06 20.65 -3.69
CA MET A 87 24.22 20.86 -4.60
C MET A 87 24.04 20.55 -6.10
N ILE A 88 22.93 19.96 -6.57
CA ILE A 88 22.80 19.61 -8.02
C ILE A 88 21.38 19.85 -8.55
N ILE A 89 20.81 21.04 -8.34
CA ILE A 89 19.41 21.34 -8.76
C ILE A 89 19.36 22.23 -10.02
N GLY A 90 20.41 23.01 -10.30
CA GLY A 90 20.40 24.02 -11.37
C GLY A 90 20.54 23.51 -12.80
N LEU A 91 20.91 22.24 -13.03
CA LEU A 91 21.32 21.76 -14.36
C LEU A 91 20.38 20.73 -15.01
N PHE A 92 19.40 20.20 -14.28
CA PHE A 92 18.48 19.21 -14.85
C PHE A 92 17.20 19.88 -15.36
N SER A 93 17.19 20.18 -16.66
CA SER A 93 15.93 20.31 -17.37
C SER A 93 15.23 18.95 -17.31
N TYR A 94 14.03 18.93 -16.73
CA TYR A 94 13.20 17.75 -16.83
C TYR A 94 12.77 17.62 -18.27
N GLY A 95 12.92 16.43 -18.82
CA GLY A 95 12.17 16.06 -20.01
C GLY A 95 10.67 16.10 -19.73
N LYS A 96 9.89 15.67 -20.72
CA LYS A 96 8.44 15.58 -20.65
C LYS A 96 7.94 14.67 -19.49
N THR A 97 8.82 13.81 -18.98
CA THR A 97 8.49 12.73 -18.05
C THR A 97 9.07 12.95 -16.65
N GLY A 98 8.21 12.78 -15.65
CA GLY A 98 8.53 12.72 -14.24
C GLY A 98 8.24 11.33 -13.68
N TYR A 99 8.94 10.96 -12.61
CA TYR A 99 8.73 9.69 -11.93
C TYR A 99 8.26 9.99 -10.50
N MET A 100 7.17 9.37 -10.06
CA MET A 100 6.62 9.48 -8.70
C MET A 100 7.09 8.30 -7.85
N PRO A 101 7.27 8.47 -6.52
CA PRO A 101 7.75 7.39 -5.66
C PRO A 101 6.77 6.20 -5.66
N ALA A 102 7.28 5.03 -5.24
CA ALA A 102 6.56 3.75 -5.22
C ALA A 102 6.06 3.26 -6.60
N GLY A 103 6.03 1.94 -6.80
CA GLY A 103 5.64 1.34 -8.09
C GLY A 103 6.64 1.55 -9.24
N VAL A 104 7.86 1.99 -8.97
CA VAL A 104 8.92 2.23 -9.97
C VAL A 104 10.23 1.58 -9.54
N SER A 105 11.12 1.36 -10.51
CA SER A 105 12.31 0.54 -10.32
C SER A 105 13.22 1.03 -9.20
N ASN A 106 13.75 0.08 -8.41
CA ASN A 106 14.79 0.33 -7.41
C ASN A 106 16.19 0.70 -7.99
N ARG A 107 16.25 1.12 -9.27
CA ARG A 107 17.48 1.60 -9.92
C ARG A 107 17.90 2.94 -9.32
N ILE A 108 19.21 3.13 -9.20
CA ILE A 108 19.80 4.39 -8.67
C ILE A 108 19.37 5.58 -9.54
N SER A 109 19.32 5.40 -10.86
CA SER A 109 18.86 6.44 -11.80
C SER A 109 17.45 6.94 -11.49
N ASP A 110 16.53 6.03 -11.16
CA ASP A 110 15.14 6.39 -10.90
C ASP A 110 15.02 7.04 -9.52
N LYS A 111 15.78 6.57 -8.53
CA LYS A 111 15.94 7.24 -7.22
C LYS A 111 16.41 8.69 -7.35
N ILE A 112 17.37 8.95 -8.24
CA ILE A 112 17.85 10.31 -8.53
C ILE A 112 16.73 11.13 -9.17
N LYS A 113 16.00 10.58 -10.15
CA LYS A 113 14.88 11.27 -10.80
C LYS A 113 13.76 11.63 -9.81
N PHE A 114 13.44 10.77 -8.84
CA PHE A 114 12.47 11.08 -7.76
C PHE A 114 12.92 12.27 -6.93
N LYS A 115 14.15 12.22 -6.40
CA LYS A 115 14.68 13.27 -5.53
C LYS A 115 14.74 14.62 -6.24
N LEU A 116 15.20 14.62 -7.49
CA LEU A 116 15.23 15.83 -8.30
C LEU A 116 13.80 16.36 -8.56
N LEU A 117 12.79 15.49 -8.71
CA LEU A 117 11.42 15.92 -9.03
C LEU A 117 10.82 16.51 -7.78
N PHE A 118 10.96 15.81 -6.66
CA PHE A 118 10.56 16.25 -5.33
C PHE A 118 11.11 17.62 -4.98
N ASN A 119 12.42 17.83 -5.14
CA ASN A 119 13.06 19.12 -4.87
C ASN A 119 12.52 20.24 -5.77
N LYS A 120 12.21 19.91 -7.02
CA LYS A 120 11.64 20.86 -7.95
C LYS A 120 10.22 21.26 -7.55
N ILE A 121 9.33 20.28 -7.37
CA ILE A 121 7.92 20.52 -7.02
C ILE A 121 7.78 21.18 -5.63
N SER A 122 8.66 20.88 -4.68
CA SER A 122 8.62 21.49 -3.35
C SER A 122 8.86 23.00 -3.41
N SER A 123 9.71 23.46 -4.35
CA SER A 123 9.96 24.88 -4.59
C SER A 123 8.85 25.61 -5.38
N VAL A 124 7.95 24.88 -6.03
CA VAL A 124 6.86 25.49 -6.80
C VAL A 124 5.81 26.06 -5.87
N LYS A 125 5.51 27.35 -6.07
CA LYS A 125 4.46 28.06 -5.35
C LYS A 125 3.09 27.80 -5.98
N ILE A 126 2.13 27.48 -5.14
CA ILE A 126 0.71 27.40 -5.48
C ILE A 126 0.08 28.80 -5.37
N LYS A 127 -0.99 29.05 -6.12
CA LYS A 127 -1.88 30.19 -5.94
C LYS A 127 -3.13 29.67 -5.23
N THR A 128 -3.41 30.16 -4.03
CA THR A 128 -4.61 29.80 -3.26
C THR A 128 -5.68 30.87 -3.41
N ASP A 129 -6.94 30.45 -3.30
CA ASP A 129 -8.10 31.32 -3.19
C ASP A 129 -8.59 31.32 -1.74
N PRO A 130 -8.29 32.39 -0.96
CA PRO A 130 -8.69 32.48 0.43
C PRO A 130 -10.21 32.59 0.61
N ASP A 131 -10.93 33.18 -0.36
CA ASP A 131 -12.38 33.34 -0.30
C ASP A 131 -13.09 32.01 -0.53
N PHE A 132 -12.58 31.18 -1.46
CA PHE A 132 -13.02 29.80 -1.62
C PHE A 132 -12.82 29.00 -0.32
N LYS A 133 -11.61 29.09 0.27
CA LYS A 133 -11.31 28.41 1.54
C LYS A 133 -12.30 28.83 2.64
N LYS A 134 -12.50 30.14 2.80
CA LYS A 134 -13.44 30.70 3.78
C LYS A 134 -14.87 30.21 3.53
N SER A 135 -15.36 30.31 2.29
CA SER A 135 -16.71 29.86 1.91
C SER A 135 -16.93 28.38 2.22
N PHE A 136 -15.92 27.53 2.02
CA PHE A 136 -16.01 26.12 2.35
C PHE A 136 -16.18 25.89 3.86
N PHE A 137 -15.37 26.53 4.70
CA PHE A 137 -15.47 26.37 6.16
C PHE A 137 -16.70 27.06 6.76
N ASP A 138 -17.16 28.16 6.18
CA ASP A 138 -18.43 28.79 6.52
C ASP A 138 -19.60 27.81 6.25
N ALA A 139 -19.58 27.13 5.10
CA ALA A 139 -20.57 26.10 4.77
C ALA A 139 -20.49 24.89 5.73
N CYS A 140 -19.28 24.45 6.09
CA CYS A 140 -19.12 23.37 7.08
C CYS A 140 -19.68 23.76 8.45
N SER A 141 -19.50 25.01 8.88
CA SER A 141 -19.96 25.51 10.18
C SER A 141 -21.49 25.53 10.33
N ILE A 142 -22.24 25.44 9.23
CA ILE A 142 -23.70 25.31 9.24
C ILE A 142 -24.14 23.87 9.59
N HIS A 143 -23.32 22.87 9.22
CA HIS A 143 -23.70 21.46 9.26
C HIS A 143 -22.99 20.65 10.36
N PHE A 144 -21.85 21.14 10.85
CA PHE A 144 -20.98 20.43 11.78
C PHE A 144 -20.65 21.29 13.01
N ASP A 145 -20.29 20.65 14.11
CA ASP A 145 -19.93 21.36 15.33
C ASP A 145 -18.59 22.13 15.17
N LEU A 146 -18.45 23.19 15.95
CA LEU A 146 -17.31 24.10 15.86
C LEU A 146 -15.96 23.41 16.13
N LYS A 147 -15.92 22.36 16.98
CA LYS A 147 -14.67 21.63 17.27
C LYS A 147 -14.23 20.87 16.02
N THR A 148 -15.14 20.12 15.40
CA THR A 148 -14.89 19.38 14.17
C THR A 148 -14.43 20.29 13.03
N VAL A 149 -15.10 21.42 12.81
CA VAL A 149 -14.71 22.36 11.75
C VAL A 149 -13.32 22.96 11.99
N LYS A 150 -12.98 23.33 13.23
CA LYS A 150 -11.64 23.83 13.58
C LYS A 150 -10.54 22.81 13.32
N ILE A 151 -10.79 21.53 13.59
CA ILE A 151 -9.84 20.46 13.31
C ILE A 151 -9.70 20.27 11.80
N LEU A 152 -10.81 20.26 11.08
CA LEU A 152 -10.82 20.16 9.62
C LEU A 152 -10.00 21.30 8.99
N GLU A 153 -10.17 22.54 9.45
CA GLU A 153 -9.42 23.71 8.98
C GLU A 153 -7.90 23.56 9.17
N GLN A 154 -7.46 22.81 10.17
CA GLN A 154 -6.05 22.58 10.48
C GLN A 154 -5.43 21.45 9.67
N ILE A 155 -6.21 20.46 9.24
CA ILE A 155 -5.71 19.26 8.55
C ILE A 155 -5.95 19.26 7.04
N VAL A 156 -6.97 19.97 6.55
CA VAL A 156 -7.23 20.06 5.11
C VAL A 156 -6.09 20.84 4.45
N PRO A 157 -5.41 20.26 3.45
CA PRO A 157 -4.27 20.91 2.82
C PRO A 157 -4.66 22.18 2.04
N ASP A 158 -3.90 23.27 2.20
CA ASP A 158 -4.14 24.53 1.45
C ASP A 158 -4.17 24.32 -0.08
N ILE A 159 -3.47 23.30 -0.57
CA ILE A 159 -3.47 22.97 -2.00
C ILE A 159 -4.87 22.62 -2.53
N PHE A 160 -5.80 22.17 -1.68
CA PHE A 160 -7.19 21.91 -2.06
C PHE A 160 -7.92 23.20 -2.47
N PHE A 161 -7.45 24.35 -2.02
CA PHE A 161 -8.02 25.66 -2.33
C PHE A 161 -7.20 26.40 -3.40
N SER A 162 -6.45 25.67 -4.23
CA SER A 162 -5.60 26.28 -5.26
C SER A 162 -6.35 26.60 -6.55
N THR A 163 -5.99 27.73 -7.16
CA THR A 163 -6.40 28.17 -8.51
C THR A 163 -5.40 27.77 -9.59
N GLY A 164 -4.21 27.29 -9.19
CA GLY A 164 -3.16 26.83 -10.10
C GLY A 164 -1.76 27.04 -9.53
N LEU A 165 -0.75 26.97 -10.39
CA LEU A 165 0.64 27.26 -10.04
C LEU A 165 1.05 28.69 -10.39
N ALA A 166 2.02 29.23 -9.65
CA ALA A 166 2.68 30.49 -10.01
C ALA A 166 3.47 30.36 -11.33
N SER A 167 4.13 29.21 -11.53
CA SER A 167 4.84 28.86 -12.76
C SER A 167 4.95 27.33 -12.88
N CYS A 168 4.76 26.81 -14.09
CA CYS A 168 4.82 25.37 -14.37
C CYS A 168 5.68 25.00 -15.59
N LYS A 169 6.38 25.96 -16.22
CA LYS A 169 7.05 25.77 -17.53
C LYS A 169 8.05 24.61 -17.58
N SER A 170 8.63 24.25 -16.45
CA SER A 170 9.69 23.24 -16.37
C SER A 170 9.25 21.95 -15.67
N LEU A 171 7.96 21.82 -15.34
CA LEU A 171 7.43 20.61 -14.72
C LEU A 171 7.11 19.53 -15.77
N PRO A 172 7.27 18.25 -15.42
CA PRO A 172 6.86 17.17 -16.28
C PRO A 172 5.33 17.10 -16.37
N TYR A 173 4.85 16.61 -17.51
CA TYR A 173 3.42 16.42 -17.77
C TYR A 173 3.09 14.98 -18.15
N VAL A 174 4.07 14.08 -18.13
CA VAL A 174 3.88 12.63 -18.13
C VAL A 174 4.45 12.10 -16.83
N LEU A 175 3.64 11.46 -16.00
CA LEU A 175 4.03 10.95 -14.69
C LEU A 175 4.01 9.42 -14.70
N LYS A 176 5.09 8.80 -14.20
CA LYS A 176 5.20 7.34 -14.05
C LYS A 176 5.41 6.97 -12.58
N GLY A 177 4.58 6.10 -12.02
CA GLY A 177 4.71 5.62 -10.63
C GLY A 177 3.37 5.48 -9.93
N SER A 178 3.37 5.35 -8.61
CA SER A 178 2.15 5.21 -7.81
C SER A 178 1.41 6.55 -7.62
N PRO A 179 0.14 6.67 -8.04
CA PRO A 179 -0.68 7.85 -7.75
C PRO A 179 -0.94 8.11 -6.26
N LEU A 180 -0.79 7.11 -5.37
CA LEU A 180 -0.84 7.32 -3.92
C LEU A 180 0.15 8.39 -3.44
N SER A 181 1.23 8.61 -4.20
CA SER A 181 2.20 9.69 -3.99
C SER A 181 1.59 11.09 -3.94
N PHE A 182 0.40 11.32 -4.54
CA PHE A 182 -0.28 12.62 -4.45
C PHE A 182 -0.71 12.98 -3.03
N LEU A 183 -0.87 11.98 -2.17
CA LEU A 183 -1.26 12.15 -0.77
C LEU A 183 -0.05 12.13 0.18
N ASP A 184 1.15 11.87 -0.34
CA ASP A 184 2.38 11.75 0.45
C ASP A 184 3.23 13.04 0.38
N PHE A 185 4.20 13.16 1.28
CA PHE A 185 5.24 14.21 1.31
C PHE A 185 4.72 15.65 1.24
N HIS A 186 3.88 16.07 2.18
CA HIS A 186 3.30 17.43 2.22
C HIS A 186 2.46 17.75 0.96
N TYR A 187 1.85 16.74 0.34
CA TYR A 187 1.05 16.89 -0.88
C TYR A 187 1.81 17.56 -2.02
N ASN A 188 3.15 17.45 -2.03
CA ASN A 188 3.98 18.15 -3.01
C ASN A 188 3.72 17.64 -4.44
N TYR A 189 3.48 16.35 -4.63
CA TYR A 189 3.17 15.78 -5.95
C TYR A 189 1.81 16.25 -6.47
N LEU A 190 0.85 16.56 -5.59
CA LEU A 190 -0.47 17.08 -6.00
C LEU A 190 -0.36 18.41 -6.75
N LYS A 191 0.73 19.18 -6.54
CA LYS A 191 1.04 20.40 -7.32
C LYS A 191 1.15 20.12 -8.82
N LEU A 192 1.52 18.90 -9.22
CA LEU A 192 1.60 18.53 -10.64
C LEU A 192 0.24 18.59 -11.32
N LEU A 193 -0.87 18.39 -10.61
CA LEU A 193 -2.23 18.50 -11.19
C LEU A 193 -2.69 19.95 -11.34
N LEU A 194 -2.01 20.91 -10.70
CA LEU A 194 -2.31 22.35 -10.81
C LEU A 194 -1.69 23.02 -12.05
N GLN A 195 -1.01 22.25 -12.91
CA GLN A 195 -0.40 22.77 -14.13
C GLN A 195 -1.46 23.26 -15.13
N SER A 196 -1.12 24.29 -15.92
CA SER A 196 -1.95 24.76 -17.03
C SER A 196 -1.88 23.86 -18.28
N ARG A 197 -1.30 22.67 -18.14
CA ARG A 197 -1.17 21.66 -19.18
C ARG A 197 -1.78 20.36 -18.67
N ASN A 198 -2.40 19.60 -19.58
CA ASN A 198 -2.88 18.26 -19.28
C ASN A 198 -1.71 17.36 -18.86
N VAL A 199 -1.91 16.63 -17.76
CA VAL A 199 -0.95 15.70 -17.18
C VAL A 199 -1.41 14.28 -17.45
N GLU A 200 -0.57 13.53 -18.15
CA GLU A 200 -0.70 12.09 -18.34
C GLU A 200 -0.11 11.35 -17.13
N ILE A 201 -0.80 10.33 -16.64
CA ILE A 201 -0.45 9.52 -15.49
C ILE A 201 -0.45 8.05 -15.91
N ILE A 202 0.72 7.46 -15.89
CA ILE A 202 0.98 6.04 -16.08
C ILE A 202 1.17 5.46 -14.68
N GLY A 203 0.06 5.02 -14.10
CA GLY A 203 -0.01 4.49 -12.75
C GLY A 203 0.59 3.09 -12.66
N VAL A 204 1.30 2.82 -11.57
CA VAL A 204 1.80 1.48 -11.26
C VAL A 204 1.54 1.18 -9.80
N GLN A 205 1.13 -0.05 -9.50
CA GLN A 205 0.83 -0.44 -8.13
C GLN A 205 1.99 -0.19 -7.16
N HIS A 206 1.64 0.29 -5.97
CA HIS A 206 2.60 0.72 -4.96
C HIS A 206 3.08 -0.42 -4.04
N GLY A 207 2.25 -1.45 -3.85
CA GLY A 207 2.44 -2.52 -2.87
C GLY A 207 1.93 -3.87 -3.38
N GLY A 208 1.79 -4.84 -2.47
CA GLY A 208 0.97 -6.03 -2.75
C GLY A 208 -0.52 -5.70 -2.69
N VAL A 209 -1.39 -6.70 -2.76
CA VAL A 209 -2.86 -6.58 -2.60
C VAL A 209 -3.63 -6.15 -3.87
N TYR A 210 -3.00 -5.52 -4.86
CA TYR A 210 -3.74 -5.01 -6.02
C TYR A 210 -4.16 -6.13 -6.96
N GLY A 211 -5.41 -6.08 -7.40
CA GLY A 211 -6.07 -7.12 -8.16
C GLY A 211 -6.42 -8.35 -7.31
N GLU A 212 -6.10 -8.38 -6.02
CA GLU A 212 -6.40 -9.52 -5.16
C GLU A 212 -7.86 -9.50 -4.68
N TRP A 213 -8.32 -8.34 -4.20
CA TRP A 213 -9.64 -8.16 -3.61
C TRP A 213 -10.59 -7.40 -4.55
N ILE A 214 -11.88 -7.74 -4.50
CA ILE A 214 -12.92 -7.04 -5.27
C ILE A 214 -13.03 -5.59 -4.81
N ASP A 215 -12.94 -5.34 -3.50
CA ASP A 215 -13.04 -4.02 -2.90
C ASP A 215 -11.74 -3.56 -2.26
N ASN A 216 -10.86 -2.98 -3.06
CA ASN A 216 -9.65 -2.30 -2.60
C ASN A 216 -9.75 -0.78 -2.91
N PRO A 217 -9.97 0.10 -1.90
CA PRO A 217 -10.16 1.53 -2.12
C PRO A 217 -8.91 2.22 -2.68
N TYR A 218 -7.71 1.80 -2.26
CA TYR A 218 -6.46 2.35 -2.77
C TYR A 218 -6.28 2.04 -4.25
N GLU A 219 -6.58 0.80 -4.65
CA GLU A 219 -6.55 0.40 -6.06
C GLU A 219 -7.58 1.14 -6.90
N LYS A 220 -8.82 1.24 -6.42
CA LYS A 220 -9.89 1.97 -7.12
C LYS A 220 -9.47 3.42 -7.37
N PHE A 221 -8.91 4.08 -6.36
CA PHE A 221 -8.39 5.44 -6.48
C PHE A 221 -7.26 5.53 -7.51
N GLU A 222 -6.21 4.71 -7.36
CA GLU A 222 -5.04 4.81 -8.23
C GLU A 222 -5.36 4.47 -9.70
N LYS A 223 -6.28 3.53 -9.95
CA LYS A 223 -6.80 3.25 -11.30
C LYS A 223 -7.60 4.44 -11.85
N LYS A 224 -8.50 5.00 -11.04
CA LYS A 224 -9.43 6.07 -11.46
C LYS A 224 -8.71 7.36 -11.89
N ILE A 225 -7.58 7.67 -11.27
CA ILE A 225 -6.77 8.87 -11.58
C ILE A 225 -5.76 8.67 -12.72
N SER A 226 -5.45 7.42 -13.06
CA SER A 226 -4.45 7.11 -14.08
C SER A 226 -5.07 7.07 -15.48
N ASP A 227 -4.32 7.49 -16.50
CA ASP A 227 -4.70 7.28 -17.91
C ASP A 227 -4.42 5.84 -18.35
N SER A 228 -3.40 5.21 -17.74
CA SER A 228 -3.13 3.77 -17.84
C SER A 228 -2.61 3.26 -16.51
N TYR A 229 -2.94 2.02 -16.14
CA TYR A 229 -2.60 1.46 -14.83
C TYR A 229 -2.05 0.04 -14.94
N TYR A 230 -0.92 -0.24 -14.27
CA TYR A 230 -0.22 -1.52 -14.36
C TYR A 230 -0.03 -2.21 -13.00
N GLY A 231 -0.42 -3.48 -12.93
CA GLY A 231 -0.23 -4.38 -11.79
C GLY A 231 0.96 -5.33 -11.94
N TRP A 232 1.10 -6.29 -11.03
CA TRP A 232 2.16 -7.32 -11.03
C TRP A 232 1.59 -8.74 -11.10
N GLY A 233 0.50 -8.97 -11.85
CA GLY A 233 0.02 -10.30 -12.21
C GLY A 233 -1.49 -10.50 -12.12
N PHE A 234 -2.17 -9.71 -11.28
CA PHE A 234 -3.62 -9.87 -11.05
C PHE A 234 -4.50 -8.91 -11.84
N LEU A 235 -3.93 -7.89 -12.49
CA LEU A 235 -4.69 -6.90 -13.27
C LEU A 235 -4.73 -7.25 -14.76
N ASP A 236 -5.55 -6.55 -15.54
CA ASP A 236 -5.62 -6.74 -17.00
C ASP A 236 -4.31 -6.33 -17.69
N HIS A 237 -3.69 -5.26 -17.19
CA HIS A 237 -2.39 -4.79 -17.62
C HIS A 237 -1.38 -5.04 -16.51
N ASN A 238 -0.40 -5.89 -16.79
CA ASN A 238 0.66 -6.22 -15.85
C ASN A 238 2.02 -5.84 -16.39
N ILE A 239 2.92 -5.58 -15.44
CA ILE A 239 4.35 -5.51 -15.64
C ILE A 239 5.03 -6.51 -14.72
N ILE A 240 6.29 -6.81 -15.02
CA ILE A 240 7.14 -7.49 -14.05
C ILE A 240 7.26 -6.59 -12.81
N GLN A 241 7.04 -7.16 -11.62
CA GLN A 241 7.22 -6.45 -10.36
C GLN A 241 8.59 -5.75 -10.33
N ASN A 242 8.62 -4.51 -9.85
CA ASN A 242 9.82 -3.67 -9.90
C ASN A 242 10.31 -3.22 -8.51
N ARG A 243 9.62 -3.69 -7.46
CA ARG A 243 9.97 -3.45 -6.06
C ARG A 243 11.14 -4.34 -5.63
N PHE A 244 11.09 -5.62 -5.96
CA PHE A 244 12.05 -6.62 -5.55
C PHE A 244 13.11 -6.89 -6.62
N LYS A 245 14.36 -7.06 -6.18
CA LYS A 245 15.46 -7.46 -7.07
C LYS A 245 15.52 -8.97 -7.16
N LYS A 246 15.88 -9.48 -8.35
CA LYS A 246 16.22 -10.90 -8.52
C LYS A 246 17.55 -11.14 -7.83
N ASN A 247 17.62 -12.15 -6.97
CA ASN A 247 18.86 -12.56 -6.36
C ASN A 247 19.61 -13.47 -7.35
N PRO A 248 20.76 -13.04 -7.89
CA PRO A 248 21.49 -13.85 -8.87
C PRO A 248 22.14 -15.09 -8.24
N LYS A 249 22.31 -15.11 -6.92
CA LYS A 249 22.93 -16.23 -6.20
C LYS A 249 21.84 -17.04 -5.52
N GLN A 250 21.65 -18.28 -5.97
CA GLN A 250 20.95 -19.27 -5.15
C GLN A 250 21.83 -19.59 -3.94
N ILE A 251 21.26 -19.45 -2.76
CA ILE A 251 21.92 -19.81 -1.52
C ILE A 251 21.91 -21.33 -1.45
N ALA A 252 23.12 -21.93 -1.38
CA ALA A 252 23.30 -23.37 -1.47
C ALA A 252 22.59 -24.13 -0.33
N GLU A 253 22.58 -23.55 0.87
CA GLU A 253 21.88 -24.09 2.03
C GLU A 253 20.98 -23.02 2.66
N ARG A 254 19.68 -23.28 2.73
CA ARG A 254 18.68 -22.36 3.29
C ARG A 254 18.43 -22.71 4.76
N GLU A 255 18.29 -21.69 5.60
CA GLU A 255 18.40 -21.79 7.06
C GLU A 255 17.17 -22.31 7.81
N GLY A 256 16.02 -22.55 7.16
CA GLY A 256 14.84 -23.13 7.83
C GLY A 256 13.49 -22.55 7.42
N VAL A 257 12.49 -22.72 8.28
CA VAL A 257 11.11 -22.23 8.07
C VAL A 257 10.96 -20.84 8.69
N PHE A 258 10.43 -19.89 7.93
CA PHE A 258 10.23 -18.51 8.37
C PHE A 258 8.76 -18.14 8.29
N TRP A 259 8.14 -17.85 9.42
CA TRP A 259 6.73 -17.43 9.51
C TRP A 259 6.67 -15.91 9.57
N PHE A 260 6.00 -15.30 8.60
CA PHE A 260 5.69 -13.87 8.57
C PHE A 260 4.26 -13.60 9.05
N GLY A 261 4.15 -12.83 10.13
CA GLY A 261 2.88 -12.35 10.65
C GLY A 261 2.30 -11.20 9.83
N ARG A 262 0.96 -11.06 9.86
CA ARG A 262 0.20 -9.99 9.20
C ARG A 262 0.30 -8.64 9.92
N ASP A 263 -0.24 -7.59 9.30
CA ASP A 263 -0.52 -6.29 9.95
C ASP A 263 -1.89 -6.33 10.68
N ASP A 264 -2.07 -5.54 11.74
CA ASP A 264 -3.41 -5.35 12.32
C ASP A 264 -4.15 -4.32 11.46
N CYS A 265 -5.42 -4.58 11.20
CA CYS A 265 -6.24 -3.75 10.32
C CYS A 265 -7.51 -3.36 11.05
N TYR A 266 -7.79 -2.05 11.07
CA TYR A 266 -9.08 -1.58 11.49
C TYR A 266 -10.13 -1.89 10.41
N VAL A 267 -11.29 -2.40 10.86
CA VAL A 267 -12.47 -2.63 10.02
C VAL A 267 -13.55 -1.69 10.53
N SER A 268 -13.93 -0.74 9.69
CA SER A 268 -14.95 0.25 10.03
C SER A 268 -16.34 -0.37 9.88
N LYS A 269 -17.24 -0.11 10.84
CA LYS A 269 -18.64 -0.56 10.74
C LYS A 269 -19.52 0.43 9.97
N ASN A 270 -19.07 1.68 9.86
CA ASN A 270 -19.86 2.79 9.32
C ASN A 270 -19.36 3.25 7.94
N VAL A 271 -18.11 2.95 7.59
CA VAL A 271 -17.46 3.37 6.35
C VAL A 271 -16.86 2.13 5.69
N ASN A 272 -17.33 1.77 4.50
CA ASN A 272 -16.70 0.69 3.75
C ASN A 272 -15.44 1.23 3.07
N PHE A 273 -14.29 1.08 3.73
CA PHE A 273 -12.98 1.46 3.21
C PHE A 273 -12.07 0.23 3.09
N GLY A 274 -12.48 -0.74 2.25
CA GLY A 274 -11.75 -1.98 2.06
C GLY A 274 -11.96 -2.98 3.20
N ASN A 275 -13.18 -3.03 3.75
CA ASN A 275 -13.52 -3.89 4.88
C ASN A 275 -13.28 -5.37 4.58
N GLN A 276 -13.44 -5.83 3.34
CA GLN A 276 -13.17 -7.23 2.96
C GLN A 276 -11.73 -7.65 3.29
N PHE A 277 -10.74 -6.85 2.84
CA PHE A 277 -9.33 -7.07 3.16
C PHE A 277 -9.06 -6.95 4.66
N GLY A 278 -9.70 -5.98 5.33
CA GLY A 278 -9.56 -5.79 6.77
C GLY A 278 -10.09 -6.97 7.59
N GLU A 279 -11.29 -7.48 7.26
CA GLU A 279 -11.92 -8.63 7.90
C GLU A 279 -11.06 -9.89 7.75
N HIS A 280 -10.49 -10.10 6.56
CA HIS A 280 -9.54 -11.19 6.32
C HIS A 280 -8.32 -11.09 7.25
N ASN A 281 -7.75 -9.90 7.42
CA ASN A 281 -6.62 -9.72 8.34
C ASN A 281 -7.02 -9.94 9.81
N GLN A 282 -8.25 -9.63 10.20
CA GLN A 282 -8.76 -9.88 11.56
C GLN A 282 -9.08 -11.36 11.84
N ASP A 283 -9.22 -12.22 10.82
CA ASP A 283 -9.43 -13.65 11.02
C ASP A 283 -8.14 -14.36 11.46
N VAL A 284 -8.00 -14.52 12.79
CA VAL A 284 -6.80 -15.08 13.45
C VAL A 284 -7.03 -16.45 14.10
N ASN A 285 -8.21 -17.06 13.90
CA ASN A 285 -8.62 -18.28 14.59
C ASN A 285 -7.77 -19.53 14.26
N HIS A 286 -6.97 -19.46 13.19
CA HIS A 286 -6.05 -20.51 12.78
C HIS A 286 -4.63 -20.35 13.32
N ILE A 287 -4.26 -19.18 13.82
CA ILE A 287 -2.88 -18.89 14.23
C ILE A 287 -2.40 -19.89 15.30
N GLU A 288 -3.21 -20.13 16.33
CA GLU A 288 -2.87 -21.11 17.38
C GLU A 288 -2.83 -22.56 16.87
N PHE A 289 -3.70 -22.91 15.92
CA PHE A 289 -3.71 -24.23 15.30
C PHE A 289 -2.41 -24.50 14.54
N PHE A 290 -2.03 -23.59 13.64
CA PHE A 290 -0.79 -23.74 12.86
C PHE A 290 0.46 -23.56 13.73
N TYR A 291 0.42 -22.72 14.76
CA TYR A 291 1.51 -22.63 15.74
C TYR A 291 1.79 -23.99 16.41
N ASN A 292 0.73 -24.69 16.85
CA ASN A 292 0.88 -26.01 17.45
C ASN A 292 1.46 -27.06 16.50
N PHE A 293 1.28 -26.90 15.19
CA PHE A 293 1.95 -27.70 14.19
C PHE A 293 3.43 -27.30 14.03
N PHE A 294 3.68 -26.01 13.77
CA PHE A 294 5.02 -25.51 13.45
C PHE A 294 5.99 -25.54 14.63
N LYS A 295 5.54 -25.56 15.89
CA LYS A 295 6.45 -25.70 17.06
C LYS A 295 7.29 -26.98 17.05
N ASN A 296 6.87 -28.00 16.30
CA ASN A 296 7.63 -29.24 16.11
C ASN A 296 8.63 -29.15 14.95
N VAL A 297 8.66 -28.02 14.25
CA VAL A 297 9.60 -27.67 13.18
C VAL A 297 10.47 -26.53 13.69
N ASP A 298 11.78 -26.52 13.39
CA ASP A 298 12.62 -25.36 13.73
C ASP A 298 12.22 -24.17 12.84
N PHE A 299 11.36 -23.29 13.38
CA PHE A 299 10.87 -22.09 12.70
C PHE A 299 11.27 -20.81 13.42
N LYS A 300 11.46 -19.75 12.62
CA LYS A 300 11.67 -18.37 13.10
C LYS A 300 10.41 -17.56 12.80
N PHE A 301 9.96 -16.77 13.77
CA PHE A 301 8.80 -15.89 13.60
C PHE A 301 9.22 -14.45 13.39
N LEU A 302 8.63 -13.80 12.38
CA LEU A 302 8.86 -12.42 12.00
C LEU A 302 7.50 -11.68 11.99
N PRO A 303 7.20 -10.83 12.99
CA PRO A 303 5.98 -10.05 12.98
C PRO A 303 6.02 -8.98 11.88
N HIS A 304 4.86 -8.44 11.54
CA HIS A 304 4.82 -7.22 10.73
C HIS A 304 5.47 -6.04 11.49
N PRO A 305 6.31 -5.20 10.84
CA PRO A 305 7.05 -4.13 11.52
C PRO A 305 6.18 -3.08 12.24
N ARG A 306 4.89 -2.98 11.88
CA ARG A 306 3.96 -2.01 12.46
C ARG A 306 3.25 -2.49 13.72
N ILE A 307 3.43 -3.75 14.15
CA ILE A 307 2.65 -4.31 15.27
C ILE A 307 3.49 -4.51 16.54
N ASN A 308 2.86 -4.25 17.70
CA ASN A 308 3.16 -4.91 18.98
C ASN A 308 2.15 -6.05 19.25
N PRO A 309 2.42 -7.33 18.88
CA PRO A 309 1.31 -8.22 18.55
C PRO A 309 0.79 -8.97 19.75
N THR A 310 -0.32 -8.48 20.29
CA THR A 310 -1.12 -9.23 21.28
C THR A 310 -1.54 -10.60 20.71
N ILE A 311 -1.92 -10.66 19.43
CA ILE A 311 -2.32 -11.90 18.75
C ILE A 311 -1.19 -12.94 18.65
N TYR A 312 0.07 -12.50 18.55
CA TYR A 312 1.23 -13.40 18.44
C TYR A 312 2.01 -13.53 19.74
N LYS A 313 1.50 -13.00 20.87
CA LYS A 313 2.24 -13.01 22.14
C LYS A 313 2.75 -14.40 22.53
N LYS A 314 1.92 -15.44 22.37
CA LYS A 314 2.32 -16.85 22.59
C LYS A 314 3.47 -17.27 21.66
N ILE A 315 3.33 -17.00 20.35
CA ILE A 315 4.34 -17.36 19.35
C ILE A 315 5.66 -16.63 19.64
N ILE A 316 5.61 -15.35 19.99
CA ILE A 316 6.80 -14.54 20.27
C ILE A 316 7.58 -15.08 21.47
N VAL A 317 6.87 -15.49 22.54
CA VAL A 317 7.51 -16.04 23.75
C VAL A 317 8.18 -17.39 23.47
N ASP A 318 7.54 -18.22 22.65
CA ASP A 318 7.95 -19.62 22.46
C ASP A 318 8.82 -19.87 21.21
N SER A 319 8.91 -18.91 20.28
CA SER A 319 9.66 -19.05 19.02
C SER A 319 11.00 -18.32 19.04
N ARG A 320 11.87 -18.62 18.08
CA ARG A 320 13.04 -17.78 17.76
C ARG A 320 12.56 -16.50 17.08
N TYR A 321 12.06 -15.57 17.88
CA TYR A 321 11.60 -14.26 17.47
C TYR A 321 12.75 -13.46 16.85
N VAL A 322 12.50 -12.87 15.69
CA VAL A 322 13.44 -11.97 15.03
C VAL A 322 12.74 -10.65 14.71
N TYR A 323 13.15 -9.59 15.40
CA TYR A 323 12.87 -8.24 14.96
C TYR A 323 13.91 -7.80 13.93
N THR A 324 13.47 -7.47 12.71
CA THR A 324 14.36 -7.04 11.63
C THR A 324 13.69 -6.01 10.74
N ASN A 325 14.50 -5.04 10.28
CA ASN A 325 14.11 -4.12 9.21
C ASN A 325 14.45 -4.67 7.81
N ASP A 326 15.08 -5.85 7.73
CA ASP A 326 15.46 -6.53 6.48
C ASP A 326 14.76 -7.88 6.34
N SER A 327 13.42 -7.86 6.28
CA SER A 327 12.62 -9.06 6.02
C SER A 327 13.02 -9.79 4.73
N ILE A 328 13.60 -9.08 3.75
CA ILE A 328 14.02 -9.65 2.46
C ILE A 328 15.17 -10.63 2.65
N GLN A 329 16.16 -10.31 3.48
CA GLN A 329 17.28 -11.21 3.78
C GLN A 329 16.78 -12.54 4.36
N TYR A 330 15.81 -12.48 5.28
CA TYR A 330 15.22 -13.67 5.90
C TYR A 330 14.45 -14.52 4.89
N VAL A 331 13.62 -13.89 4.04
CA VAL A 331 12.94 -14.59 2.95
C VAL A 331 13.95 -15.25 1.99
N ALA A 332 15.01 -14.54 1.60
CA ALA A 332 16.03 -15.06 0.69
C ALA A 332 16.73 -16.33 1.23
N ASN A 333 16.89 -16.40 2.55
CA ASN A 333 17.50 -17.52 3.26
C ASN A 333 16.50 -18.64 3.63
N ALA A 334 15.21 -18.51 3.28
CA ALA A 334 14.16 -19.42 3.72
C ALA A 334 14.08 -20.71 2.93
N LYS A 335 14.10 -21.85 3.63
CA LYS A 335 13.73 -23.15 3.05
C LYS A 335 12.24 -23.15 2.69
N LEU A 336 11.43 -22.62 3.60
CA LEU A 336 10.00 -22.39 3.41
C LEU A 336 9.59 -21.09 4.09
N VAL A 337 8.80 -20.29 3.39
CA VAL A 337 8.12 -19.12 3.97
C VAL A 337 6.68 -19.49 4.31
N VAL A 338 6.21 -19.09 5.48
CA VAL A 338 4.82 -19.25 5.90
C VAL A 338 4.21 -17.86 6.01
N PHE A 339 3.16 -17.61 5.24
CA PHE A 339 2.29 -16.45 5.40
C PHE A 339 1.02 -16.89 6.09
N ASP A 340 0.55 -16.13 7.08
CA ASP A 340 -0.71 -16.48 7.75
C ASP A 340 -1.92 -15.73 7.21
N CYS A 341 -1.74 -14.76 6.32
CA CYS A 341 -2.83 -14.14 5.56
C CYS A 341 -2.52 -14.09 4.06
N LEU A 342 -3.49 -13.63 3.28
CA LEU A 342 -3.30 -13.33 1.86
C LEU A 342 -2.60 -11.97 1.74
N SER A 343 -2.25 -11.57 0.51
CA SER A 343 -1.80 -10.20 0.23
C SER A 343 -0.50 -9.74 0.90
N HIS A 344 0.30 -10.66 1.43
CA HIS A 344 1.67 -10.34 1.81
C HIS A 344 2.47 -9.89 0.59
N THR A 345 3.00 -8.66 0.63
CA THR A 345 3.82 -8.14 -0.48
C THR A 345 5.09 -9.00 -0.70
N LEU A 346 5.61 -9.66 0.35
CA LEU A 346 6.75 -10.57 0.24
C LEU A 346 6.46 -11.82 -0.62
N MET A 347 5.19 -12.18 -0.86
CA MET A 347 4.82 -13.24 -1.80
C MET A 347 5.41 -12.99 -3.19
N TYR A 348 5.39 -11.75 -3.67
CA TYR A 348 5.97 -11.39 -4.96
C TYR A 348 7.50 -11.58 -4.98
N TYR A 349 8.18 -11.36 -3.84
CA TYR A 349 9.62 -11.68 -3.72
C TYR A 349 9.83 -13.19 -3.82
N CYS A 350 8.99 -13.99 -3.16
CA CYS A 350 9.05 -15.44 -3.22
C CYS A 350 8.83 -15.98 -4.63
N LEU A 351 7.78 -15.51 -5.31
CA LEU A 351 7.49 -15.87 -6.71
C LEU A 351 8.68 -15.51 -7.61
N PHE A 352 9.18 -14.27 -7.53
CA PHE A 352 10.24 -13.77 -8.41
C PHE A 352 11.58 -14.49 -8.24
N ASN A 353 11.86 -14.99 -7.03
CA ASN A 353 13.10 -15.69 -6.70
C ASN A 353 12.94 -17.21 -6.55
N ARG A 354 11.76 -17.77 -6.88
CA ARG A 354 11.42 -19.19 -6.71
C ARG A 354 11.73 -19.70 -5.30
N ILE A 355 11.32 -18.92 -4.30
CA ILE A 355 11.43 -19.30 -2.88
C ILE A 355 10.13 -19.97 -2.48
N PRO A 356 10.15 -21.23 -2.01
CA PRO A 356 8.94 -21.91 -1.57
C PRO A 356 8.23 -21.12 -0.49
N PHE A 357 6.92 -21.01 -0.64
CA PHE A 357 6.06 -20.47 0.39
C PHE A 357 4.77 -21.26 0.46
N ILE A 358 4.14 -21.22 1.64
CA ILE A 358 2.75 -21.62 1.83
C ILE A 358 1.99 -20.47 2.46
N ILE A 359 0.68 -20.51 2.29
CA ILE A 359 -0.25 -19.64 2.99
C ILE A 359 -1.16 -20.49 3.85
N VAL A 360 -1.28 -20.12 5.13
CA VAL A 360 -2.12 -20.83 6.10
C VAL A 360 -3.25 -19.91 6.53
N LEU A 361 -4.49 -20.35 6.38
CA LEU A 361 -5.68 -19.55 6.67
C LEU A 361 -6.64 -20.30 7.60
N ASN A 362 -7.60 -19.58 8.17
CA ASN A 362 -8.72 -20.19 8.86
C ASN A 362 -9.68 -20.84 7.85
N LYS A 363 -10.16 -20.05 6.90
CA LYS A 363 -11.05 -20.44 5.81
C LYS A 363 -10.68 -19.76 4.49
N TRP A 364 -11.26 -20.21 3.39
CA TRP A 364 -11.05 -19.60 2.07
C TRP A 364 -12.02 -18.42 1.85
N PRO A 365 -11.54 -17.17 1.64
CA PRO A 365 -12.40 -16.01 1.38
C PRO A 365 -12.86 -15.90 -0.08
N ILE A 366 -13.54 -16.93 -0.61
CA ILE A 366 -13.89 -17.04 -2.05
C ILE A 366 -14.66 -15.80 -2.56
N ASP A 367 -15.65 -15.34 -1.80
CA ASP A 367 -16.58 -14.29 -2.25
C ASP A 367 -16.00 -12.86 -2.22
N GLN A 368 -14.76 -12.71 -1.75
CA GLN A 368 -14.11 -11.41 -1.58
C GLN A 368 -12.95 -11.19 -2.57
N LEU A 369 -12.51 -12.25 -3.24
CA LEU A 369 -11.36 -12.22 -4.14
C LEU A 369 -11.77 -11.95 -5.58
N SER A 370 -10.89 -11.28 -6.33
CA SER A 370 -11.09 -11.12 -7.77
C SER A 370 -10.99 -12.47 -8.50
N CYS A 371 -11.55 -12.58 -9.70
CA CYS A 371 -11.41 -13.80 -10.52
C CYS A 371 -9.94 -14.18 -10.75
N SER A 372 -9.08 -13.21 -11.07
CA SER A 372 -7.66 -13.46 -11.34
C SER A 372 -6.93 -13.97 -10.09
N ALA A 373 -7.28 -13.45 -8.91
CA ALA A 373 -6.73 -13.90 -7.64
C ALA A 373 -7.25 -15.29 -7.26
N MET A 374 -8.55 -15.54 -7.45
CA MET A 374 -9.17 -16.85 -7.23
C MET A 374 -8.51 -17.94 -8.05
N GLU A 375 -8.25 -17.69 -9.34
CA GLU A 375 -7.50 -18.63 -10.18
C GLU A 375 -6.12 -18.96 -9.59
N PHE A 376 -5.37 -17.94 -9.18
CA PHE A 376 -4.03 -18.13 -8.60
C PHE A 376 -4.06 -18.89 -7.27
N TYR A 377 -4.97 -18.54 -6.36
CA TYR A 377 -5.06 -19.23 -5.07
C TYR A 377 -5.59 -20.65 -5.21
N THR A 378 -6.43 -20.92 -6.21
CA THR A 378 -6.83 -22.29 -6.57
C THR A 378 -5.63 -23.11 -7.05
N GLU A 379 -4.76 -22.54 -7.88
CA GLU A 379 -3.51 -23.20 -8.29
C GLU A 379 -2.59 -23.49 -7.09
N LEU A 380 -2.48 -22.57 -6.13
CA LEU A 380 -1.74 -22.83 -4.89
C LEU A 380 -2.38 -23.95 -4.07
N LEU A 381 -3.71 -23.97 -3.95
CA LEU A 381 -4.43 -25.02 -3.23
C LEU A 381 -4.20 -26.41 -3.87
N ASN A 382 -4.34 -26.50 -5.19
CA ASN A 382 -4.15 -27.74 -5.95
C ASN A 382 -2.73 -28.31 -5.80
N ASN A 383 -1.75 -27.46 -5.53
CA ASN A 383 -0.35 -27.84 -5.30
C ASN A 383 0.02 -27.98 -3.81
N GLY A 384 -0.96 -27.88 -2.89
CA GLY A 384 -0.73 -28.00 -1.44
C GLY A 384 0.07 -26.84 -0.83
N LEU A 385 -0.02 -25.65 -1.43
CA LEU A 385 0.65 -24.42 -0.97
C LEU A 385 -0.31 -23.42 -0.33
N LEU A 386 -1.62 -23.68 -0.38
CA LEU A 386 -2.63 -22.97 0.39
C LEU A 386 -3.34 -23.98 1.29
N LEU A 387 -3.33 -23.72 2.60
CA LEU A 387 -3.83 -24.63 3.63
C LEU A 387 -4.86 -23.91 4.50
N PHE A 388 -5.93 -24.60 4.86
CA PHE A 388 -7.00 -24.07 5.71
C PHE A 388 -7.17 -24.93 6.95
N LYS A 389 -7.42 -24.32 8.11
CA LYS A 389 -7.74 -25.04 9.34
C LYS A 389 -9.01 -25.89 9.21
N GLU A 390 -10.00 -25.39 8.49
CA GLU A 390 -11.30 -26.06 8.29
C GLU A 390 -11.26 -27.18 7.23
N ASP A 391 -10.12 -27.39 6.58
CA ASP A 391 -9.96 -28.46 5.59
C ASP A 391 -9.97 -29.83 6.28
N VAL A 392 -10.89 -30.70 5.87
CA VAL A 392 -11.03 -32.07 6.42
C VAL A 392 -9.76 -32.91 6.24
N ALA A 393 -8.95 -32.61 5.22
CA ALA A 393 -7.69 -33.28 4.94
C ALA A 393 -6.46 -32.55 5.52
N ILE A 394 -6.65 -31.54 6.39
CA ILE A 394 -5.54 -30.70 6.88
C ILE A 394 -4.43 -31.51 7.55
N SER A 395 -4.78 -32.53 8.35
CA SER A 395 -3.80 -33.38 9.04
C SER A 395 -2.87 -34.12 8.06
N GLU A 396 -3.43 -34.68 6.98
CA GLU A 396 -2.66 -35.35 5.93
C GLU A 396 -1.76 -34.37 5.18
N LYS A 397 -2.30 -33.18 4.84
CA LYS A 397 -1.54 -32.11 4.17
C LYS A 397 -0.35 -31.63 5.02
N LEU A 398 -0.57 -31.51 6.34
CA LEU A 398 0.47 -31.13 7.29
C LEU A 398 1.55 -32.21 7.46
N GLN A 399 1.18 -33.49 7.43
CA GLN A 399 2.14 -34.59 7.41
C GLN A 399 3.02 -34.55 6.15
N LEU A 400 2.40 -34.43 4.96
CA LEU A 400 3.12 -34.30 3.69
C LEU A 400 4.04 -33.07 3.67
N LEU A 401 3.59 -31.95 4.25
CA LEU A 401 4.42 -30.76 4.41
C LEU A 401 5.65 -31.03 5.28
N THR A 402 5.50 -31.80 6.36
CA THR A 402 6.59 -32.17 7.27
C THR A 402 7.65 -33.02 6.54
N GLU A 403 7.22 -33.98 5.73
CA GLU A 403 8.10 -34.79 4.89
C GLU A 403 8.83 -33.96 3.84
N LYS A 404 8.16 -32.96 3.25
CA LYS A 404 8.80 -32.00 2.34
C LYS A 404 9.82 -31.12 3.07
N ILE A 405 9.53 -30.66 4.29
CA ILE A 405 10.45 -29.83 5.06
C ILE A 405 11.64 -30.64 5.58
N SER A 406 11.50 -31.93 5.89
CA SER A 406 12.61 -32.75 6.39
C SER A 406 13.57 -33.16 5.26
N THR A 407 13.05 -33.37 4.05
CA THR A 407 13.87 -33.72 2.89
C THR A 407 14.46 -32.46 2.25
N ASN A 408 15.79 -32.38 2.08
CA ASN A 408 16.43 -31.27 1.34
C ASN A 408 16.23 -31.36 -0.19
N LYS A 409 15.53 -32.38 -0.67
CA LYS A 409 15.32 -32.67 -2.10
C LYS A 409 13.88 -32.44 -2.57
N SER A 410 12.97 -31.99 -1.70
CA SER A 410 11.57 -31.81 -2.08
C SER A 410 11.38 -30.63 -3.03
N VAL A 411 10.69 -30.89 -4.13
CA VAL A 411 10.26 -29.87 -5.08
C VAL A 411 8.94 -29.30 -4.60
N PHE A 412 8.94 -28.04 -4.15
CA PHE A 412 7.71 -27.35 -3.73
C PHE A 412 6.89 -26.82 -4.92
N TYR A 413 7.55 -26.44 -6.00
CA TYR A 413 6.90 -26.00 -7.23
C TYR A 413 6.94 -27.11 -8.26
N THR A 414 5.79 -27.69 -8.56
CA THR A 414 5.63 -28.57 -9.72
C THR A 414 6.02 -27.81 -10.99
N LYS A 415 6.38 -28.54 -12.04
CA LYS A 415 6.71 -27.94 -13.34
C LYS A 415 5.54 -27.08 -13.85
N ASP A 416 4.33 -27.60 -13.74
CA ASP A 416 3.10 -26.95 -14.22
C ASP A 416 2.80 -25.66 -13.44
N LEU A 417 2.93 -25.70 -12.10
CA LEU A 417 2.80 -24.48 -11.29
C LEU A 417 3.92 -23.47 -11.63
N GLY A 418 5.12 -23.96 -11.92
CA GLY A 418 6.24 -23.15 -12.35
C GLY A 418 5.95 -22.35 -13.63
N GLU A 419 5.41 -23.04 -14.64
CA GLU A 419 5.00 -22.48 -15.94
C GLU A 419 3.80 -21.53 -15.79
N TYR A 420 2.81 -21.87 -14.97
CA TYR A 420 1.69 -20.99 -14.66
C TYR A 420 2.17 -19.66 -14.04
N ILE A 421 3.08 -19.73 -13.06
CA ILE A 421 3.68 -18.54 -12.43
C ILE A 421 4.44 -17.70 -13.46
N ASP A 422 5.24 -18.32 -14.35
CA ASP A 422 5.95 -17.58 -15.41
C ASP A 422 4.97 -16.82 -16.31
N LYS A 423 3.91 -17.51 -16.75
CA LYS A 423 2.88 -16.92 -17.61
C LYS A 423 2.15 -15.77 -16.92
N LYS A 424 1.75 -15.95 -15.66
CA LYS A 424 0.92 -14.96 -14.95
C LYS A 424 1.72 -13.77 -14.44
N PHE A 425 2.98 -13.95 -14.02
CA PHE A 425 3.76 -12.91 -13.34
C PHE A 425 4.97 -12.39 -14.13
N PHE A 426 5.54 -13.15 -15.08
CA PHE A 426 6.86 -12.84 -15.65
C PHE A 426 6.91 -12.66 -17.17
N LEU A 427 5.89 -13.08 -17.93
CA LEU A 427 5.82 -12.84 -19.39
C LEU A 427 5.47 -11.38 -19.78
N HIS A 428 5.55 -10.46 -18.83
CA HIS A 428 5.14 -9.07 -19.01
C HIS A 428 6.33 -8.15 -19.33
N LYS A 429 6.04 -6.95 -19.86
CA LYS A 429 7.06 -5.92 -20.05
C LYS A 429 7.50 -5.33 -18.71
N THR A 430 8.69 -4.73 -18.69
CA THR A 430 9.07 -3.85 -17.56
C THR A 430 8.49 -2.45 -17.76
N ILE A 431 8.33 -1.69 -16.68
CA ILE A 431 7.84 -0.30 -16.75
C ILE A 431 8.67 0.61 -17.67
N ASN A 432 9.96 0.30 -17.88
CA ASN A 432 10.81 1.11 -18.77
C ASN A 432 10.58 0.83 -20.26
N LEU A 433 9.85 -0.24 -20.59
CA LEU A 433 9.47 -0.64 -21.94
C LEU A 433 8.02 -0.26 -22.28
N ILE A 434 7.37 0.47 -21.37
CA ILE A 434 6.09 1.15 -21.51
C ILE A 434 6.39 2.64 -21.45
#